data_AF-A0A397URF9-F1
#
_entry.id   AF-A0A397URF9-F1
#
_cell.length_a   1.000
_cell.length_b   1.000
_cell.length_c   1.000
_cell.angle_alpha   90.00
_cell.angle_beta   90.00
_cell.angle_gamma   90.00
#
_symmetry.space_group_name_H-M   'P 1'
#
loop_
_entity.id
_entity.type
_entity.pdbx_description
1 polymer ?
#
loop_
_entity_poly.entity_id
_entity_poly.type
_entity_poly.pdbx_seq_one_letter_code
_entity_poly.pdbx_strand_id
1 'polypeptide(L)'
;MSCFLVVATIEGLYKNTQEQLLVATIILGVLHLTFEIRQFIYSPLTWIASIWNYFVWAITISTLLLELKFITFFRAIEFGGIAWTMIIGIIENALPFFVMIGFIMFAFAHSLHILLRPKNESNNSLNYEITTYNITSEESSTNVFTNLITSYFAIYMMLTGDSSYLSNWSLTDNIVLAVLVVLFSFFTTIYLMNLFIGLLNEFIGETNKKELFLYQRAKFISFLTIPFPDSISFTKILLPNSIITIYWF
;
A
#
# COMPACT_ATOMS: atom_id res chain seq x y z
N MET A 1 -1.99 7.04 21.65
CA MET A 1 -2.86 7.45 20.52
C MET A 1 -4.36 7.38 20.83
N SER A 2 -4.84 6.43 21.64
CA SER A 2 -6.25 6.36 22.09
C SER A 2 -6.72 7.62 22.84
N CYS A 3 -5.82 8.32 23.53
CA CYS A 3 -6.14 9.56 24.26
C CYS A 3 -6.49 10.76 23.34
N PHE A 4 -5.86 10.86 22.16
CA PHE A 4 -6.15 11.90 21.17
C PHE A 4 -7.57 11.76 20.61
N LEU A 5 -7.98 10.51 20.32
CA LEU A 5 -9.32 10.21 19.84
C LEU A 5 -10.37 10.57 20.90
N VAL A 6 -10.13 10.21 22.16
CA VAL A 6 -11.03 10.51 23.29
C VAL A 6 -11.22 12.01 23.49
N VAL A 7 -10.14 12.81 23.47
CA VAL A 7 -10.23 14.28 23.58
C VAL A 7 -10.97 14.90 22.39
N ALA A 8 -10.80 14.35 21.19
CA ALA A 8 -11.47 14.84 19.98
C ALA A 8 -12.98 14.50 19.93
N THR A 9 -13.41 13.43 20.61
CA THR A 9 -14.80 12.93 20.58
C THR A 9 -15.66 13.33 21.77
N ILE A 10 -15.09 13.93 22.82
CA ILE A 10 -15.86 14.40 23.98
C ILE A 10 -16.57 15.72 23.62
N GLU A 11 -17.87 15.64 23.36
CA GLU A 11 -18.74 16.81 23.24
C GLU A 11 -19.11 17.31 24.65
N GLY A 12 -18.59 18.48 25.03
CA GLY A 12 -18.85 19.10 26.34
C GLY A 12 -17.68 19.89 26.94
N LEU A 13 -16.48 19.83 26.34
CA LEU A 13 -15.34 20.64 26.78
C LEU A 13 -15.39 22.06 26.17
N TYR A 14 -14.98 23.05 26.96
CA TYR A 14 -14.83 24.43 26.49
C TYR A 14 -13.78 24.49 25.37
N LYS A 15 -14.13 25.08 24.20
CA LYS A 15 -13.31 25.07 22.97
C LYS A 15 -11.83 25.40 23.21
N ASN A 16 -11.55 26.41 24.04
CA ASN A 16 -10.19 26.83 24.36
C ASN A 16 -9.38 25.73 25.09
N THR A 17 -10.02 24.98 25.99
CA THR A 17 -9.39 23.88 26.73
C THR A 17 -9.19 22.66 25.83
N GLN A 18 -10.14 22.39 24.92
CA GLN A 18 -10.03 21.31 23.95
C GLN A 18 -8.88 21.53 22.97
N GLU A 19 -8.70 22.76 22.47
CA GLU A 19 -7.58 23.12 21.61
C GLU A 19 -6.24 22.98 22.34
N GLN A 20 -6.14 23.42 23.60
CA GLN A 20 -4.95 23.23 24.42
C GLN A 20 -4.64 21.75 24.68
N LEU A 21 -5.65 20.92 24.95
CA LEU A 21 -5.51 19.47 25.11
C LEU A 21 -5.10 18.76 23.81
N LEU A 22 -5.63 19.21 22.66
CA LEU A 22 -5.22 18.72 21.35
C LEU A 22 -3.75 19.03 21.06
N VAL A 23 -3.31 20.27 21.33
CA VAL A 23 -1.91 20.66 21.18
C VAL A 23 -1.01 19.85 22.13
N ALA A 24 -1.41 19.69 23.39
CA ALA A 24 -0.66 18.90 24.36
C ALA A 24 -0.55 17.42 23.99
N THR A 25 -1.62 16.81 23.45
CA THR A 25 -1.60 15.41 23.01
C THR A 25 -0.78 15.20 21.74
N ILE A 26 -0.77 16.16 20.82
CA ILE A 26 0.13 16.16 19.66
C ILE A 26 1.59 16.25 20.12
N ILE A 27 1.92 17.19 21.00
CA ILE A 27 3.28 17.36 21.55
C ILE A 27 3.72 16.09 22.30
N LEU A 28 2.84 15.51 23.12
CA LEU A 28 3.10 14.28 23.84
C LEU A 28 3.30 13.09 22.88
N GLY A 29 2.55 13.04 21.79
CA GLY A 29 2.70 12.04 20.74
C GLY A 29 4.06 12.13 20.04
N VAL A 30 4.49 13.34 19.68
CA VAL A 30 5.82 13.59 19.08
C VAL A 30 6.94 13.26 20.07
N LEU A 31 6.77 13.58 21.34
CA LEU A 31 7.75 13.29 22.39
C LEU A 31 7.88 11.78 22.66
N HIS A 32 6.77 11.04 22.69
CA HIS A 32 6.78 9.58 22.82
C HIS A 32 7.47 8.91 21.63
N LEU A 33 7.18 9.39 20.41
CA LEU A 33 7.79 8.90 19.18
C LEU A 33 9.32 9.12 19.17
N THR A 34 9.77 10.26 19.70
CA THR A 34 11.21 10.54 19.86
C THR A 34 11.89 9.59 20.85
N PHE A 35 11.19 9.18 21.91
CA PHE A 35 11.71 8.23 22.90
C PHE A 35 11.89 6.83 22.32
N GLU A 36 10.92 6.36 21.52
CA GLU A 36 11.00 5.06 20.82
C GLU A 36 12.13 5.01 19.79
N ILE A 37 12.29 6.08 18.98
CA ILE A 37 13.40 6.19 18.00
C ILE A 37 14.76 6.12 18.71
N ARG A 38 14.90 6.76 19.88
CA ARG A 38 16.16 6.76 20.63
C ARG A 38 16.49 5.38 21.20
N GLN A 39 15.50 4.63 21.69
CA GLN A 39 15.72 3.26 22.17
C GLN A 39 16.09 2.30 21.03
N PHE A 40 15.53 2.50 19.84
CA PHE A 40 15.89 1.73 18.64
C PHE A 40 17.34 1.97 18.20
N ILE A 41 17.80 3.22 18.23
CA ILE A 41 19.18 3.58 17.83
C ILE A 41 20.22 3.00 18.80
N TYR A 42 19.92 2.94 20.11
CA TYR A 42 20.93 2.62 21.12
C TYR A 42 21.22 1.11 21.27
N SER A 43 20.24 0.23 21.04
CA SER A 43 20.45 -1.23 21.14
C SER A 43 19.42 -2.05 20.35
N PRO A 44 19.61 -2.28 19.03
CA PRO A 44 18.63 -2.96 18.19
C PRO A 44 18.55 -4.49 18.42
N LEU A 45 19.69 -5.15 18.67
CA LEU A 45 19.79 -6.61 18.73
C LEU A 45 19.18 -7.25 19.99
N THR A 46 19.24 -6.58 21.14
CA THR A 46 18.65 -7.05 22.40
C THR A 46 17.16 -6.74 22.51
N TRP A 47 16.67 -5.74 21.77
CA TRP A 47 15.26 -5.36 21.69
C TRP A 47 14.43 -6.33 20.82
N ILE A 48 15.04 -6.91 19.77
CA ILE A 48 14.40 -7.79 18.77
C ILE A 48 14.12 -9.23 19.26
N ALA A 49 14.76 -9.69 20.34
CA ALA A 49 14.90 -11.12 20.61
C ALA A 49 13.83 -11.81 21.50
N SER A 50 12.72 -11.13 21.87
CA SER A 50 11.71 -11.72 22.78
C SER A 50 10.27 -11.58 22.23
N ILE A 51 9.25 -12.11 22.94
CA ILE A 51 7.79 -12.13 22.64
C ILE A 51 7.25 -10.86 21.92
N TRP A 52 7.95 -9.76 22.09
CA TRP A 52 7.86 -8.50 21.37
C TRP A 52 7.89 -8.57 19.83
N ASN A 53 8.35 -9.61 19.15
CA ASN A 53 8.35 -9.62 17.66
C ASN A 53 6.93 -9.44 17.04
N TYR A 54 5.89 -10.01 17.66
CA TYR A 54 4.50 -9.74 17.25
C TYR A 54 4.09 -8.29 17.54
N PHE A 55 4.57 -7.73 18.66
CA PHE A 55 4.36 -6.33 19.02
C PHE A 55 5.09 -5.38 18.06
N VAL A 56 6.30 -5.74 17.58
CA VAL A 56 7.06 -4.94 16.60
C VAL A 56 6.38 -4.92 15.24
N TRP A 57 5.86 -6.05 14.76
CA TRP A 57 5.02 -6.08 13.55
C TRP A 57 3.79 -5.20 13.72
N ALA A 58 3.11 -5.32 14.86
CA ALA A 58 1.93 -4.51 15.16
C ALA A 58 2.26 -3.01 15.27
N ILE A 59 3.36 -2.62 15.94
CA ILE A 59 3.82 -1.23 16.01
C ILE A 59 4.15 -0.73 14.61
N THR A 60 4.95 -1.47 13.84
CA THR A 60 5.37 -1.04 12.49
C THR A 60 4.16 -0.81 11.59
N ILE A 61 3.22 -1.76 11.56
CA ILE A 61 1.97 -1.63 10.80
C ILE A 61 1.12 -0.47 11.35
N SER A 62 1.01 -0.33 12.67
CA SER A 62 0.24 0.74 13.31
C SER A 62 0.82 2.12 12.98
N THR A 63 2.14 2.28 13.03
CA THR A 63 2.85 3.51 12.68
C THR A 63 2.69 3.83 11.20
N LEU A 64 2.85 2.86 10.30
CA LEU A 64 2.61 3.04 8.87
C LEU A 64 1.16 3.46 8.59
N LEU A 65 0.18 2.80 9.21
CA LEU A 65 -1.24 3.15 9.06
C LEU A 65 -1.54 4.54 9.63
N LEU A 66 -0.89 4.93 10.72
CA LEU A 66 -1.02 6.28 11.29
C LEU A 66 -0.48 7.33 10.31
N GLU A 67 0.68 7.10 9.70
CA GLU A 67 1.28 7.99 8.71
C GLU A 67 0.44 8.09 7.44
N LEU A 68 -0.09 6.96 6.93
CA LEU A 68 -1.04 6.98 5.81
C LEU A 68 -2.34 7.72 6.16
N LYS A 69 -2.85 7.54 7.39
CA LYS A 69 -4.03 8.26 7.87
C LYS A 69 -3.74 9.76 8.02
N PHE A 70 -2.53 10.15 8.40
CA PHE A 70 -2.12 11.55 8.41
C PHE A 70 -2.19 12.17 7.00
N ILE A 71 -1.85 11.43 5.94
CA ILE A 71 -2.00 11.92 4.56
C ILE A 71 -3.46 12.27 4.23
N THR A 72 -4.43 11.51 4.76
CA THR A 72 -5.86 11.82 4.54
C THR A 72 -6.30 13.16 5.16
N PHE A 73 -5.53 13.71 6.12
CA PHE A 73 -5.79 15.04 6.71
C PHE A 73 -5.56 16.17 5.70
N PHE A 74 -4.67 15.99 4.72
CA PHE A 74 -4.46 16.98 3.65
C PHE A 74 -5.71 17.25 2.80
N ARG A 75 -6.72 16.37 2.88
CA ARG A 75 -8.06 16.61 2.31
C ARG A 75 -8.73 17.88 2.84
N ALA A 76 -8.44 18.27 4.08
CA ALA A 76 -9.05 19.45 4.72
C ALA A 76 -8.48 20.78 4.20
N ILE A 77 -7.30 20.76 3.56
CA ILE A 77 -6.60 21.94 3.05
C ILE A 77 -6.89 22.07 1.55
N GLU A 78 -7.20 23.27 1.07
CA GLU A 78 -7.58 23.49 -0.34
C GLU A 78 -6.50 23.05 -1.34
N PHE A 79 -5.23 23.34 -1.04
CA PHE A 79 -4.08 22.92 -1.86
C PHE A 79 -3.93 21.38 -1.94
N GLY A 80 -4.04 20.69 -0.81
CA GLY A 80 -3.88 19.23 -0.73
C GLY A 80 -5.12 18.45 -1.18
N GLY A 81 -6.32 19.02 -0.97
CA GLY A 81 -7.59 18.38 -1.27
C GLY A 81 -7.81 18.11 -2.75
N ILE A 82 -7.30 18.98 -3.64
CA ILE A 82 -7.35 18.76 -5.09
C ILE A 82 -6.47 17.56 -5.49
N ALA A 83 -5.25 17.46 -4.97
CA ALA A 83 -4.35 16.34 -5.24
C ALA A 83 -4.91 15.02 -4.67
N TRP A 84 -5.45 15.05 -3.45
CA TRP A 84 -6.11 13.91 -2.83
C TRP A 84 -7.31 13.41 -3.65
N THR A 85 -8.13 14.36 -4.13
CA THR A 85 -9.28 14.06 -4.98
C THR A 85 -8.86 13.39 -6.29
N MET A 86 -7.78 13.90 -6.91
CA MET A 86 -7.20 13.33 -8.12
C MET A 86 -6.70 11.90 -7.88
N ILE A 87 -5.98 11.65 -6.78
CA ILE A 87 -5.47 10.32 -6.43
C ILE A 87 -6.62 9.31 -6.27
N ILE A 88 -7.69 9.66 -5.54
CA ILE A 88 -8.85 8.78 -5.39
C ILE A 88 -9.53 8.50 -6.72
N GLY A 89 -9.76 9.54 -7.53
CA GLY A 89 -10.37 9.38 -8.85
C GLY A 89 -9.55 8.47 -9.76
N ILE A 90 -8.22 8.61 -9.72
CA ILE A 90 -7.30 7.75 -10.45
C ILE A 90 -7.43 6.30 -9.98
N ILE A 91 -7.42 6.05 -8.66
CA ILE A 91 -7.47 4.69 -8.10
C ILE A 91 -8.72 3.94 -8.55
N GLU A 92 -9.89 4.59 -8.52
CA GLU A 92 -11.15 3.96 -8.94
C GLU A 92 -11.12 3.51 -10.40
N ASN A 93 -10.51 4.29 -11.28
CA ASN A 93 -10.41 3.99 -12.71
C ASN A 93 -9.24 3.06 -13.06
N ALA A 94 -8.17 3.10 -12.27
CA ALA A 94 -7.00 2.25 -12.42
C ALA A 94 -7.17 0.85 -11.81
N LEU A 95 -8.11 0.66 -10.88
CA LEU A 95 -8.36 -0.62 -10.21
C LEU A 95 -8.53 -1.82 -11.17
N PRO A 96 -9.37 -1.77 -12.22
CA PRO A 96 -9.50 -2.90 -13.15
C PRO A 96 -8.17 -3.23 -13.84
N PHE A 97 -7.34 -2.22 -14.10
CA PHE A 97 -6.03 -2.40 -14.69
C PHE A 97 -5.05 -3.10 -13.74
N PHE A 98 -5.04 -2.76 -12.44
CA PHE A 98 -4.24 -3.47 -11.44
C PHE A 98 -4.66 -4.93 -11.25
N VAL A 99 -5.96 -5.20 -11.29
CA VAL A 99 -6.49 -6.58 -11.24
C VAL A 99 -5.97 -7.39 -12.44
N MET A 100 -5.98 -6.80 -13.64
CA MET A 100 -5.42 -7.42 -14.84
C MET A 100 -3.92 -7.71 -14.70
N ILE A 101 -3.11 -6.76 -14.21
CA ILE A 101 -1.69 -7.00 -13.91
C ILE A 101 -1.52 -8.19 -12.96
N GLY A 102 -2.32 -8.25 -11.88
CA GLY A 102 -2.27 -9.35 -10.91
C GLY A 102 -2.48 -10.73 -11.54
N PHE A 103 -3.46 -10.86 -12.44
CA PHE A 103 -3.69 -12.11 -13.17
C PHE A 103 -2.54 -12.49 -14.10
N ILE A 104 -1.98 -11.50 -14.81
CA ILE A 104 -0.83 -11.73 -15.70
C ILE A 104 0.38 -12.17 -14.88
N MET A 105 0.68 -11.47 -13.79
CA MET A 105 1.76 -11.85 -12.88
C MET A 105 1.58 -13.26 -12.33
N PHE A 106 0.36 -13.62 -11.93
CA PHE A 106 0.06 -14.96 -11.44
C PHE A 106 0.33 -16.04 -12.50
N ALA A 107 -0.07 -15.81 -13.75
CA ALA A 107 0.17 -16.73 -14.86
C ALA A 107 1.68 -16.97 -15.09
N PHE A 108 2.46 -15.90 -15.20
CA PHE A 108 3.92 -16.00 -15.39
C PHE A 108 4.63 -16.61 -14.17
N ALA A 109 4.21 -16.27 -12.96
CA ALA A 109 4.76 -16.84 -11.74
C ALA A 109 4.52 -18.34 -11.68
N HIS A 110 3.31 -18.79 -12.04
CA HIS A 110 2.98 -20.20 -12.09
C HIS A 110 3.78 -20.95 -13.17
N SER A 111 3.92 -20.36 -14.36
CA SER A 111 4.74 -20.94 -15.44
C SER A 111 6.22 -21.08 -15.06
N LEU A 112 6.84 -20.03 -14.50
CA LEU A 112 8.23 -20.10 -14.03
C LEU A 112 8.40 -21.05 -12.86
N HIS A 113 7.44 -21.05 -11.93
CA HIS A 113 7.44 -22.01 -10.82
C HIS A 113 7.50 -23.45 -11.33
N ILE A 114 6.70 -23.80 -12.34
CA ILE A 114 6.72 -25.15 -12.94
C ILE A 114 8.03 -25.42 -13.68
N LEU A 115 8.50 -24.46 -14.48
CA LEU A 115 9.68 -24.63 -15.33
C LEU A 115 10.98 -24.75 -14.52
N LEU A 116 11.12 -23.91 -13.49
CA LEU A 116 12.33 -23.78 -12.69
C LEU A 116 12.26 -24.56 -11.38
N ARG A 117 11.19 -25.35 -11.16
CA ARG A 117 11.13 -26.26 -10.01
C ARG A 117 12.27 -27.27 -10.10
N PRO A 118 13.02 -27.50 -9.01
CA PRO A 118 14.03 -28.55 -9.01
C PRO A 118 13.36 -29.90 -9.31
N LYS A 119 13.86 -30.59 -10.33
CA LYS A 119 13.51 -31.99 -10.58
C LYS A 119 14.37 -32.83 -9.65
N ASN A 120 13.77 -33.41 -8.62
CA ASN A 120 14.44 -34.44 -7.84
C ASN A 120 14.55 -35.67 -8.74
N GLU A 121 15.66 -35.81 -9.46
CA GLU A 121 16.03 -37.09 -10.04
C GLU A 121 16.28 -38.05 -8.88
N SER A 122 15.25 -38.84 -8.55
CA SER A 122 15.40 -40.00 -7.69
C SER A 122 16.20 -41.06 -8.45
N ASN A 123 17.52 -40.87 -8.54
CA ASN A 123 18.40 -41.96 -8.92
C ASN A 123 18.49 -42.89 -7.71
N ASN A 124 17.60 -43.89 -7.72
CA ASN A 124 17.83 -45.15 -7.05
C ASN A 124 19.15 -45.72 -7.57
N SER A 125 20.23 -45.47 -6.85
CA SER A 125 21.32 -46.43 -6.73
C SER A 125 21.77 -46.43 -5.28
N LEU A 126 21.40 -47.50 -4.58
CA LEU A 126 21.96 -47.96 -3.31
C LEU A 126 23.50 -47.95 -3.38
N ASN A 127 24.13 -46.82 -3.06
CA ASN A 127 25.55 -46.78 -2.73
C ASN A 127 25.67 -46.25 -1.29
N TYR A 128 25.55 -47.18 -0.35
CA TYR A 128 26.07 -47.00 1.00
C TYR A 128 27.60 -46.95 0.90
N GLU A 129 28.17 -45.76 0.71
CA GLU A 129 29.55 -45.51 1.09
C GLU A 129 29.64 -44.16 1.80
N ILE A 130 29.88 -44.27 3.10
CA ILE A 130 30.28 -43.22 4.00
C ILE A 130 31.54 -42.56 3.42
N THR A 131 31.39 -41.33 2.94
CA THR A 131 32.51 -40.37 2.83
C THR A 131 32.12 -39.09 3.57
N THR A 132 32.40 -39.10 4.86
CA THR A 132 33.29 -38.13 5.52
C THR A 132 33.20 -36.68 4.99
N TYR A 133 32.42 -35.86 5.70
CA TYR A 133 32.60 -34.41 5.93
C TYR A 133 33.27 -33.59 4.82
N ASN A 134 32.59 -33.38 3.70
CA ASN A 134 32.73 -32.15 2.93
C ASN A 134 31.35 -31.51 2.84
N ILE A 135 30.95 -30.83 3.93
CA ILE A 135 30.02 -29.70 3.80
C ILE A 135 30.86 -28.58 3.18
N THR A 136 31.18 -28.71 1.90
CA THR A 136 31.26 -27.53 1.07
C THR A 136 29.84 -27.01 1.07
N SER A 137 29.62 -25.96 1.86
CA SER A 137 28.58 -24.99 1.57
C SER A 137 28.87 -24.46 0.17
N GLU A 138 28.56 -25.24 -0.86
CA GLU A 138 28.22 -24.68 -2.15
C GLU A 138 27.12 -23.68 -1.82
N GLU A 139 27.39 -22.41 -2.09
CA GLU A 139 26.39 -21.36 -2.12
C GLU A 139 25.36 -21.75 -3.18
N SER A 140 24.52 -22.72 -2.85
CA SER A 140 23.33 -23.03 -3.60
C SER A 140 22.44 -21.83 -3.39
N SER A 141 22.52 -20.89 -4.32
CA SER A 141 21.56 -19.81 -4.44
C SER A 141 20.18 -20.45 -4.29
N THR A 142 19.52 -20.19 -3.17
CA THR A 142 18.25 -20.85 -2.85
C THR A 142 17.30 -20.55 -3.99
N ASN A 143 16.91 -21.58 -4.74
CA ASN A 143 16.10 -21.40 -5.93
C ASN A 143 14.76 -20.76 -5.51
N VAL A 144 14.59 -19.50 -5.89
CA VAL A 144 13.43 -18.67 -5.50
C VAL A 144 12.14 -19.19 -6.13
N PHE A 145 12.23 -20.01 -7.18
CA PHE A 145 11.08 -20.64 -7.84
C PHE A 145 10.66 -21.98 -7.22
N THR A 146 11.20 -22.35 -6.07
CA THR A 146 10.78 -23.56 -5.33
C THR A 146 9.37 -23.44 -4.72
N ASN A 147 8.96 -22.23 -4.32
CA ASN A 147 7.63 -21.97 -3.80
C ASN A 147 6.87 -21.02 -4.74
N LEU A 148 5.56 -21.23 -4.89
CA LEU A 148 4.73 -20.39 -5.74
C LEU A 148 4.65 -18.94 -5.24
N ILE A 149 4.66 -18.73 -3.92
CA ILE A 149 4.63 -17.40 -3.29
C ILE A 149 5.91 -16.62 -3.62
N THR A 150 7.08 -17.24 -3.45
CA THR A 150 8.37 -16.61 -3.75
C THR A 150 8.55 -16.39 -5.26
N SER A 151 7.99 -17.28 -6.09
CA SER A 151 7.92 -17.10 -7.55
C SER A 151 7.09 -15.87 -7.93
N TYR A 152 5.96 -15.66 -7.25
CA TYR A 152 5.11 -14.49 -7.46
C TYR A 152 5.83 -13.18 -7.08
N PHE A 153 6.55 -13.17 -5.96
CA PHE A 153 7.37 -12.01 -5.56
C PHE A 153 8.54 -11.77 -6.54
N ALA A 154 9.19 -12.82 -7.04
CA ALA A 154 10.23 -12.67 -8.05
C ALA A 154 9.69 -12.02 -9.34
N ILE A 155 8.51 -12.43 -9.80
CA ILE A 155 7.82 -11.79 -10.93
C ILE A 155 7.46 -10.33 -10.64
N TYR A 156 7.00 -10.02 -9.43
CA TYR A 156 6.76 -8.64 -9.01
C TYR A 156 8.02 -7.78 -9.08
N MET A 157 9.15 -8.27 -8.56
CA MET A 157 10.42 -7.55 -8.63
C MET A 157 10.89 -7.36 -10.08
N MET A 158 10.70 -8.37 -10.92
CA MET A 158 11.00 -8.29 -12.35
C MET A 158 10.10 -7.30 -13.10
N LEU A 159 8.83 -7.17 -12.71
CA LEU A 159 7.91 -6.14 -13.20
C LEU A 159 8.44 -4.72 -12.92
N THR A 160 9.08 -4.52 -11.77
CA THR A 160 9.74 -3.26 -11.38
C THR A 160 11.14 -3.07 -11.98
N GLY A 161 11.64 -4.05 -12.75
CA GLY A 161 12.91 -3.99 -13.46
C GLY A 161 14.08 -4.74 -12.82
N ASP A 162 13.87 -5.41 -11.67
CA ASP A 162 14.91 -6.21 -11.02
C ASP A 162 14.87 -7.67 -11.51
N SER A 163 15.85 -8.04 -12.35
CA SER A 163 16.01 -9.39 -12.88
C SER A 163 17.05 -10.24 -12.13
N SER A 164 17.50 -9.81 -10.94
CA SER A 164 18.48 -10.56 -10.13
C SER A 164 18.01 -11.99 -9.84
N TYR A 165 16.70 -12.17 -9.70
CA TYR A 165 16.03 -13.46 -9.51
C TYR A 165 16.12 -14.42 -10.71
N LEU A 166 16.64 -14.01 -11.87
CA LEU A 166 16.94 -14.91 -12.99
C LEU A 166 18.43 -15.02 -13.32
N SER A 167 19.29 -14.28 -12.60
CA SER A 167 20.74 -14.23 -12.88
C SER A 167 21.44 -15.58 -12.77
N ASN A 168 20.94 -16.49 -11.92
CA ASN A 168 21.49 -17.83 -11.74
C ASN A 168 21.13 -18.81 -12.87
N TRP A 169 20.23 -18.43 -13.78
CA TRP A 169 19.80 -19.28 -14.88
C TRP A 169 20.33 -18.75 -16.20
N SER A 170 21.11 -19.60 -16.87
CA SER A 170 21.52 -19.36 -18.23
C SER A 170 20.31 -19.38 -19.17
N LEU A 171 20.05 -18.25 -19.84
CA LEU A 171 19.00 -18.15 -20.86
C LEU A 171 19.32 -18.95 -22.12
N THR A 172 20.58 -19.34 -22.33
CA THR A 172 20.97 -20.17 -23.49
C THR A 172 20.62 -21.64 -23.31
N ASP A 173 20.52 -22.09 -22.05
CA ASP A 173 20.36 -23.52 -21.74
C ASP A 173 18.90 -23.95 -21.85
N ASN A 174 17.98 -23.00 -21.61
CA ASN A 174 16.55 -23.25 -21.63
C ASN A 174 15.85 -22.26 -22.57
N ILE A 175 15.64 -22.66 -23.82
CA ILE A 175 14.91 -21.86 -24.81
C ILE A 175 13.53 -21.42 -24.32
N VAL A 176 12.84 -22.28 -23.57
CA VAL A 176 11.53 -21.98 -22.98
C VAL A 176 11.62 -20.83 -21.98
N LEU A 177 12.69 -20.79 -21.17
CA LEU A 177 12.93 -19.72 -20.21
C LEU A 177 13.18 -18.40 -20.93
N ALA A 178 14.04 -18.41 -21.95
CA ALA A 178 14.33 -17.22 -22.76
C ALA A 178 13.05 -16.66 -23.40
N VAL A 179 12.24 -17.51 -24.02
CA VAL A 179 10.97 -17.11 -24.62
C VAL A 179 10.02 -16.52 -23.57
N LEU A 180 9.92 -17.15 -22.38
CA LEU A 180 9.03 -16.69 -21.32
C LEU A 180 9.46 -15.32 -20.77
N VAL A 181 10.76 -15.07 -20.60
CA VAL A 181 11.30 -13.77 -20.14
C VAL A 181 11.08 -12.67 -21.19
N VAL A 182 11.31 -12.96 -22.46
CA VAL A 182 11.05 -12.01 -23.56
C VAL A 182 9.57 -11.66 -23.64
N LEU A 183 8.68 -12.66 -23.60
CA LEU A 183 7.23 -12.44 -23.58
C LEU A 183 6.81 -11.63 -22.35
N PHE A 184 7.35 -11.96 -21.17
CA PHE A 184 7.06 -11.22 -19.95
C PHE A 184 7.42 -9.74 -20.09
N SER A 185 8.63 -9.42 -20.55
CA SER A 185 9.06 -8.02 -20.74
C SER A 185 8.20 -7.28 -21.77
N PHE A 186 7.84 -7.93 -22.88
CA PHE A 186 6.96 -7.34 -23.88
C PHE A 186 5.58 -7.01 -23.31
N PHE A 187 4.94 -7.97 -22.64
CA PHE A 187 3.61 -7.75 -22.06
C PHE A 187 3.64 -6.76 -20.91
N THR A 188 4.64 -6.81 -20.03
CA THR A 188 4.62 -6.03 -18.80
C THR A 188 5.28 -4.66 -18.98
N THR A 189 6.56 -4.63 -19.33
CA THR A 189 7.35 -3.40 -19.45
C THR A 189 6.91 -2.55 -20.64
N ILE A 190 6.69 -3.18 -21.79
CA ILE A 190 6.37 -2.43 -23.02
C ILE A 190 4.88 -2.16 -23.14
N TYR A 191 4.03 -3.15 -22.91
CA TYR A 191 2.59 -2.98 -23.11
C TYR A 191 1.89 -2.45 -21.85
N LEU A 192 1.88 -3.19 -20.75
CA LEU A 192 1.09 -2.82 -19.55
C LEU A 192 1.56 -1.52 -18.92
N MET A 193 2.85 -1.34 -18.64
CA MET A 193 3.34 -0.12 -17.98
C MET A 193 3.09 1.13 -18.83
N ASN A 194 3.29 1.04 -20.14
CA ASN A 194 3.01 2.17 -21.03
C ASN A 194 1.51 2.42 -21.19
N LEU A 195 0.69 1.36 -21.25
CA LEU A 195 -0.77 1.47 -21.25
C LEU A 195 -1.27 2.11 -19.95
N PHE A 196 -0.69 1.74 -18.81
CA PHE A 196 -1.02 2.32 -17.51
C PHE A 196 -0.78 3.82 -17.49
N ILE A 197 0.43 4.23 -17.92
CA ILE A 197 0.80 5.64 -17.99
C ILE A 197 -0.12 6.39 -18.95
N GLY A 198 -0.48 5.79 -20.09
CA GLY A 198 -1.44 6.35 -21.04
C GLY A 198 -2.83 6.56 -20.43
N LEU A 199 -3.36 5.55 -19.74
CA LEU A 199 -4.66 5.59 -19.06
C LEU A 199 -4.68 6.65 -17.93
N LEU A 200 -3.58 6.76 -17.18
CA LEU A 200 -3.41 7.83 -16.19
C LEU A 200 -3.42 9.22 -16.84
N ASN A 201 -2.68 9.38 -17.93
CA ASN A 201 -2.56 10.67 -18.62
C ASN A 201 -3.90 11.13 -19.21
N GLU A 202 -4.67 10.21 -19.81
CA GLU A 202 -6.02 10.48 -20.31
C GLU A 202 -6.96 10.89 -19.17
N PHE A 203 -6.99 10.11 -18.08
CA PHE A 203 -7.83 10.43 -16.92
C PHE A 203 -7.48 11.78 -16.27
N ILE A 204 -6.19 12.09 -16.14
CA ILE A 204 -5.74 13.38 -15.61
C ILE A 204 -6.12 14.54 -16.54
N GLY A 205 -6.15 14.31 -17.86
CA GLY A 205 -6.52 15.29 -18.87
C GLY A 205 -8.01 15.58 -18.93
N GLU A 206 -8.86 14.55 -18.78
CA GLU A 206 -10.31 14.68 -18.91
C GLU A 206 -11.00 15.13 -17.60
N THR A 207 -10.37 14.90 -16.45
CA THR A 207 -10.97 15.24 -15.15
C THR A 207 -10.95 16.75 -14.84
N ASN A 208 -12.13 17.35 -14.69
CA ASN A 208 -12.27 18.71 -14.16
C ASN A 208 -11.93 18.74 -12.66
N LYS A 209 -10.69 19.10 -12.35
CA LYS A 209 -10.12 19.13 -10.99
C LYS A 209 -10.97 19.92 -9.98
N LYS A 210 -11.68 20.97 -10.44
CA LYS A 210 -12.53 21.81 -9.58
C LYS A 210 -13.85 21.13 -9.25
N GLU A 211 -14.51 20.52 -10.23
CA GLU A 211 -15.81 19.85 -10.02
C GLU A 211 -15.67 18.62 -9.13
N LEU A 212 -14.66 17.78 -9.38
CA LEU A 212 -14.35 16.61 -8.55
C LEU A 212 -14.05 17.01 -7.10
N PHE A 213 -13.31 18.10 -6.89
CA PHE A 213 -13.02 18.62 -5.55
C PHE A 213 -14.30 19.10 -4.83
N LEU A 214 -15.16 19.84 -5.53
CA LEU A 214 -16.44 20.31 -5.00
C LEU A 214 -17.38 19.14 -4.68
N TYR A 215 -17.43 18.12 -5.54
CA TYR A 215 -18.20 16.90 -5.31
C TYR A 215 -17.71 16.15 -4.06
N GLN A 216 -16.40 15.97 -3.89
CA GLN A 216 -15.86 15.31 -2.69
C GLN A 216 -16.11 16.11 -1.41
N ARG A 217 -15.98 17.45 -1.45
CA ARG A 217 -16.36 18.31 -0.32
C ARG A 217 -17.85 18.21 0.00
N ALA A 218 -18.71 18.25 -1.02
CA ALA A 218 -20.16 18.14 -0.85
C ALA A 218 -20.56 16.79 -0.26
N LYS A 219 -20.01 15.68 -0.78
CA LYS A 219 -20.23 14.32 -0.26
C LYS A 219 -19.77 14.17 1.19
N PHE A 220 -18.65 14.79 1.54
CA PHE A 220 -18.16 14.78 2.92
C PHE A 220 -19.06 15.60 3.86
N ILE A 221 -19.46 16.81 3.45
CA ILE A 221 -20.38 17.65 4.22
C ILE A 221 -21.72 16.93 4.40
N SER A 222 -22.29 16.36 3.33
CA SER A 222 -23.56 15.63 3.42
C SER A 222 -23.45 14.42 4.35
N PHE A 223 -22.36 13.65 4.27
CA PHE A 223 -22.10 12.55 5.19
C PHE A 223 -22.04 13.00 6.66
N LEU A 224 -21.46 14.18 6.94
CA LEU A 224 -21.45 14.76 8.28
C LEU A 224 -22.80 15.32 8.73
N THR A 225 -23.67 15.76 7.80
CA THR A 225 -24.96 16.38 8.12
C THR A 225 -26.08 15.35 8.35
N ILE A 226 -26.04 14.19 7.68
CA ILE A 226 -27.06 13.12 7.78
C ILE A 226 -27.29 12.50 9.19
N PRO A 227 -26.34 12.49 10.16
CA PRO A 227 -26.59 11.94 11.50
C PRO A 227 -27.23 12.93 12.49
N PHE A 228 -27.40 14.21 12.14
CA PHE A 228 -27.99 15.16 13.08
C PHE A 228 -29.52 15.08 13.03
N PRO A 229 -30.21 14.73 14.14
CA PRO A 229 -31.65 14.91 14.20
C PRO A 229 -31.98 16.39 13.95
N ASP A 230 -33.15 16.65 13.35
CA ASP A 230 -33.64 17.95 12.87
C ASP A 230 -33.67 19.09 13.93
N SER A 231 -33.19 18.83 15.15
CA SER A 231 -33.05 19.80 16.24
C SER A 231 -31.82 20.70 16.14
N ILE A 232 -30.84 20.40 15.27
CA ILE A 232 -29.71 21.31 14.97
C ILE A 232 -29.75 21.67 13.49
N SER A 233 -30.81 22.38 13.12
CA SER A 233 -30.87 23.17 11.90
C SER A 233 -29.71 24.18 11.91
N PHE A 234 -28.74 24.01 11.02
CA PHE A 234 -27.92 25.12 10.51
C PHE A 234 -28.83 26.06 9.71
N THR A 235 -29.71 26.73 10.43
CA THR A 235 -30.54 27.79 9.93
C THR A 235 -29.60 28.91 9.47
N LYS A 236 -29.63 29.19 8.16
CA LYS A 236 -29.03 30.36 7.51
C LYS A 236 -27.50 30.45 7.53
N ILE A 237 -26.87 29.76 6.58
CA ILE A 237 -25.77 30.40 5.85
C ILE A 237 -26.42 31.29 4.78
N LEU A 238 -26.28 32.59 5.03
CA LEU A 238 -26.77 33.74 4.27
C LEU A 238 -26.59 33.60 2.75
N LEU A 239 -27.70 33.40 2.03
CA LEU A 239 -27.91 33.99 0.71
C LEU A 239 -28.66 35.30 0.93
N PRO A 240 -28.09 36.47 0.61
CA PRO A 240 -28.85 37.70 0.59
C PRO A 240 -29.74 37.66 -0.66
N ASN A 241 -31.05 37.65 -0.44
CA ASN A 241 -32.08 37.93 -1.43
C ASN A 241 -32.24 36.92 -2.59
N SER A 242 -32.87 35.78 -2.34
CA SER A 242 -33.87 35.24 -3.28
C SER A 242 -34.78 34.24 -2.58
N ILE A 243 -36.04 34.64 -2.40
CA ILE A 243 -37.13 33.81 -1.89
C ILE A 243 -37.45 32.76 -2.95
N ILE A 244 -37.11 31.49 -2.70
CA ILE A 244 -37.69 30.36 -3.43
C ILE A 244 -38.22 29.39 -2.38
N THR A 245 -39.53 29.47 -2.18
CA THR A 245 -40.33 28.58 -1.33
C THR A 245 -40.52 27.26 -2.09
N ILE A 246 -40.02 26.15 -1.56
CA ILE A 246 -40.37 24.80 -2.04
C ILE A 246 -41.08 24.09 -0.89
N TYR A 247 -42.36 23.77 -1.12
CA TYR A 247 -43.19 22.98 -0.21
C TYR A 247 -42.77 21.50 -0.28
N TRP A 248 -42.66 20.87 0.88
CA TRP A 248 -42.54 19.42 1.01
C TRP A 248 -43.93 18.79 1.08
N PHE A 249 -44.12 17.68 0.36
CA PHE A 249 -45.10 16.64 0.68
C PHE A 249 -44.35 15.32 0.88
#